data_AF-A0AAV7RQL5-F1
#
_entry.id   AF-A0AAV7RQL5-F1
#
_cell.length_a   1.000
_cell.length_b   1.000
_cell.length_c   1.000
_cell.angle_alpha   90.00
_cell.angle_beta   90.00
_cell.angle_gamma   90.00
#
_symmetry.space_group_name_H-M   'P 1'
#
loop_
_entity.id
_entity.type
_entity.pdbx_description
1 polymer ?
#
loop_
_entity_poly.entity_id
_entity_poly.type
_entity_poly.pdbx_seq_one_letter_code
_entity_poly.pdbx_strand_id
1 'polypeptide(L)'
;NCLNKQQLLAAIRQMQQFLKGQETRFAEGIRIMKNRLATIQNSVAKAVPEPPTVVSCPALEAPSDGNKFGSKYTVDHDIYFTCNPGFQLIGPSSRVCQPNGSWTGDTPHCRDISECSSHPCQNGGTCLEGANQYKCICPQEWTGSSCQYQTQK
;
A
#
# COMPACT_ATOMS: atom_id res chain seq x y z
N ASN A 1 -61.21 69.68 -2.48
CA ASN A 1 -61.29 68.95 -1.20
C ASN A 1 -59.90 68.76 -0.61
N CYS A 2 -59.57 69.48 0.47
CA CYS A 2 -58.35 69.20 1.24
C CYS A 2 -58.62 68.00 2.16
N LEU A 3 -57.70 67.04 2.20
CA LEU A 3 -57.74 65.91 3.12
C LEU A 3 -57.58 66.41 4.56
N ASN A 4 -58.37 65.89 5.49
CA ASN A 4 -58.21 66.19 6.91
C ASN A 4 -57.05 65.36 7.52
N LYS A 5 -56.57 65.78 8.70
CA LYS A 5 -55.45 65.14 9.41
C LYS A 5 -55.65 63.62 9.63
N GLN A 6 -56.87 63.17 9.91
CA GLN A 6 -57.16 61.74 10.09
C GLN A 6 -57.06 60.95 8.79
N GLN A 7 -57.55 61.48 7.68
CA GLN A 7 -57.47 60.84 6.37
C GLN A 7 -56.00 60.71 5.90
N LEU A 8 -55.18 61.74 6.15
CA LEU A 8 -53.75 61.69 5.85
C LEU A 8 -53.01 60.63 6.68
N LEU A 9 -53.29 60.56 7.99
CA LEU A 9 -52.69 59.55 8.86
C LEU A 9 -53.12 58.12 8.48
N ALA A 10 -54.37 57.93 8.05
CA ALA A 10 -54.85 56.64 7.56
C ALA A 10 -54.12 56.21 6.28
N ALA A 11 -53.93 57.13 5.33
CA ALA A 11 -53.17 56.87 4.10
C ALA A 11 -51.70 56.52 4.38
N ILE A 12 -51.04 57.24 5.30
CA ILE A 12 -49.65 56.94 5.71
C ILE A 12 -49.57 55.53 6.33
N ARG A 13 -50.51 55.15 7.21
CA ARG A 13 -50.54 53.80 7.79
C ARG A 13 -50.72 52.71 6.74
N GLN A 14 -51.60 52.92 5.76
CA GLN A 14 -51.79 51.97 4.65
C GLN A 14 -50.51 51.82 3.82
N MET A 15 -49.84 52.93 3.51
CA MET A 15 -48.59 52.90 2.75
C MET A 15 -47.46 52.22 3.54
N GLN A 16 -47.35 52.45 4.84
CA GLN A 16 -46.41 51.74 5.73
C GLN A 16 -46.69 50.23 5.80
N GLN A 17 -47.96 49.83 5.89
CA GLN A 17 -48.35 48.41 5.87
C GLN A 17 -47.99 47.75 4.54
N PHE A 18 -48.21 48.44 3.43
CA PHE A 18 -47.82 47.96 2.10
C PHE A 18 -46.30 47.79 1.99
N LEU A 19 -45.51 48.80 2.39
CA LEU A 19 -44.04 48.74 2.38
C LEU A 19 -43.51 47.61 3.25
N LYS A 20 -44.04 47.44 4.47
CA LYS A 20 -43.69 46.33 5.37
C LYS A 20 -44.05 44.97 4.75
N GLY A 21 -45.15 44.88 4.02
CA GLY A 21 -45.53 43.69 3.26
C GLY A 21 -44.59 43.37 2.09
N GLN A 22 -43.99 44.38 1.45
CA GLN A 22 -42.96 44.16 0.43
C GLN A 22 -41.64 43.69 1.05
N GLU A 23 -41.23 44.28 2.18
CA GLU A 23 -40.04 43.87 2.93
C GLU A 23 -40.12 42.42 3.40
N THR A 24 -41.28 41.98 3.92
CA THR A 24 -41.46 40.59 4.37
C THR A 24 -41.41 39.61 3.21
N ARG A 25 -42.00 39.95 2.06
CA ARG A 25 -41.94 39.11 0.84
C ARG A 25 -40.52 39.00 0.29
N PHE A 26 -39.75 40.09 0.32
CA PHE A 26 -38.35 40.09 -0.08
C PHE A 26 -37.48 39.25 0.86
N ALA A 27 -37.66 39.40 2.18
CA ALA A 27 -36.97 38.61 3.19
C ALA A 27 -37.27 37.11 3.05
N GLU A 28 -38.52 36.76 2.77
CA GLU A 28 -38.94 35.38 2.53
C GLU A 28 -38.31 34.80 1.25
N GLY A 29 -38.23 35.60 0.18
CA GLY A 29 -37.50 35.24 -1.03
C GLY A 29 -36.03 34.92 -0.76
N ILE A 30 -35.35 35.76 0.03
CA ILE A 30 -33.95 35.52 0.46
C ILE A 30 -33.84 34.24 1.29
N ARG A 31 -34.78 33.99 2.21
CA ARG A 31 -34.80 32.77 3.03
C ARG A 31 -34.91 31.52 2.18
N ILE A 32 -35.81 31.51 1.18
CA ILE A 32 -35.98 30.39 0.26
C ILE A 32 -34.72 30.18 -0.59
N MET A 33 -34.12 31.25 -1.11
CA MET A 33 -32.87 31.16 -1.88
C MET A 33 -31.72 30.62 -1.04
N LYS A 34 -31.58 31.05 0.22
CA LYS A 34 -30.58 30.51 1.16
C LYS A 34 -30.82 29.04 1.46
N ASN A 35 -32.07 28.62 1.68
CA ASN A 35 -32.39 27.21 1.90
C ASN A 35 -32.06 26.35 0.67
N ARG A 36 -32.39 26.82 -0.54
CA ARG A 36 -32.02 26.12 -1.78
C ARG A 36 -30.51 26.03 -1.95
N LEU A 37 -29.78 27.11 -1.66
CA LEU A 37 -28.32 27.13 -1.70
C LEU A 37 -27.73 26.10 -0.70
N ALA A 38 -28.26 26.03 0.52
CA ALA A 38 -27.84 25.04 1.51
C ALA A 38 -28.11 23.60 1.04
N THR A 39 -29.26 23.34 0.41
CA THR A 39 -29.55 22.03 -0.19
C THR A 39 -28.56 21.69 -1.31
N ILE A 40 -28.24 22.66 -2.18
CA ILE A 40 -27.25 22.47 -3.25
C ILE A 40 -25.86 22.22 -2.66
N GLN A 41 -25.44 22.99 -1.65
CA GLN A 41 -24.17 22.79 -0.95
C GLN A 41 -24.09 21.39 -0.32
N ASN A 42 -25.16 20.90 0.30
CA ASN A 42 -25.22 19.55 0.86
C ASN A 42 -25.15 18.47 -0.23
N SER A 43 -25.82 18.67 -1.36
CA SER A 43 -25.74 17.76 -2.51
C SER A 43 -24.33 17.73 -3.12
N VAL A 44 -23.67 18.88 -3.22
CA VAL A 44 -22.27 18.99 -3.68
C VAL A 44 -21.31 18.34 -2.69
N ALA A 45 -21.51 18.53 -1.38
CA ALA A 45 -20.69 17.89 -0.35
C ALA A 45 -20.79 16.35 -0.37
N LYS A 46 -21.98 15.81 -0.67
CA LYS A 46 -22.19 14.36 -0.89
C LYS A 46 -21.62 13.85 -2.22
N ALA A 47 -21.42 14.73 -3.19
CA ALA A 47 -20.85 14.41 -4.48
C ALA A 47 -19.31 14.46 -4.50
N VAL A 48 -18.68 14.95 -3.42
CA VAL A 48 -17.23 14.81 -3.23
C VAL A 48 -16.95 13.33 -2.97
N PRO A 49 -16.23 12.61 -3.84
CA PRO A 49 -15.80 11.25 -3.55
C PRO A 49 -15.00 11.28 -2.25
N GLU A 50 -15.30 10.39 -1.30
CA GLU A 50 -14.42 10.18 -0.16
C GLU A 50 -12.99 9.99 -0.67
N PRO A 51 -11.97 10.54 0.02
CA PRO A 51 -10.58 10.30 -0.36
C PRO A 51 -10.37 8.80 -0.55
N PRO A 52 -9.69 8.35 -1.61
CA PRO A 52 -9.44 6.93 -1.79
C PRO A 52 -8.75 6.41 -0.53
N THR A 53 -9.37 5.43 0.12
CA THR A 53 -8.80 4.83 1.32
C THR A 53 -7.48 4.17 0.93
N VAL A 54 -6.38 4.66 1.50
CA VAL A 54 -5.06 4.12 1.20
C VAL A 54 -4.94 2.78 1.90
N VAL A 55 -5.14 1.70 1.13
CA VAL A 55 -4.94 0.34 1.63
C VAL A 55 -3.44 0.10 1.81
N SER A 56 -3.06 -0.29 3.02
CA SER A 56 -1.70 -0.64 3.37
C SER A 56 -1.65 -2.05 3.97
N CYS A 57 -0.60 -2.78 3.63
CA CYS A 57 -0.32 -4.12 4.12
C CYS A 57 0.65 -4.09 5.32
N PRO A 58 0.72 -5.16 6.14
CA PRO A 58 1.64 -5.26 7.26
C PRO A 58 3.10 -5.10 6.83
N ALA A 59 3.94 -4.53 7.70
CA ALA A 59 5.37 -4.45 7.46
C ALA A 59 5.99 -5.86 7.36
N LEU A 60 6.89 -6.03 6.40
CA LEU A 60 7.62 -7.28 6.17
C LEU A 60 9.06 -7.14 6.65
N GLU A 61 9.61 -8.19 7.25
CA GLU A 61 11.02 -8.27 7.63
C GLU A 61 11.86 -8.95 6.55
N ALA A 62 13.17 -8.73 6.57
CA ALA A 62 14.08 -9.48 5.74
C ALA A 62 14.17 -10.94 6.23
N PRO A 63 14.26 -11.94 5.33
CA PRO A 63 14.54 -13.30 5.73
C PRO A 63 15.92 -13.39 6.39
N SER A 64 16.08 -14.32 7.33
CA SER A 64 17.41 -14.68 7.85
C SER A 64 18.34 -15.02 6.68
N ASP A 65 19.60 -14.57 6.75
CA ASP A 65 20.59 -14.76 5.67
C ASP A 65 20.14 -14.22 4.31
N GLY A 66 19.32 -13.17 4.32
CA GLY A 66 18.87 -12.50 3.12
C GLY A 66 18.56 -11.02 3.31
N ASN A 67 18.03 -10.42 2.25
CA ASN A 67 17.77 -8.99 2.14
C ASN A 67 16.35 -8.74 1.64
N LYS A 68 15.79 -7.60 2.05
CA LYS A 68 14.49 -7.08 1.61
C LYS A 68 14.69 -5.74 0.93
N PHE A 69 14.06 -5.56 -0.24
CA PHE A 69 14.07 -4.32 -0.99
C PHE A 69 12.66 -3.76 -1.10
N GLY A 70 12.53 -2.45 -0.87
CA GLY A 70 11.25 -1.75 -0.84
C GLY A 70 10.85 -1.35 0.58
N SER A 71 10.23 -0.19 0.69
CA SER A 71 9.78 0.42 1.96
C SER A 71 8.32 0.89 1.92
N LYS A 72 7.66 0.75 0.77
CA LYS A 72 6.27 1.16 0.57
C LYS A 72 5.38 -0.08 0.63
N TYR A 73 4.47 -0.10 1.59
CA TYR A 73 3.58 -1.22 1.87
C TYR A 73 2.15 -0.94 1.40
N THR A 74 1.99 -0.16 0.34
CA THR A 74 0.68 0.21 -0.24
C THR A 74 0.40 -0.60 -1.48
N VAL A 75 -0.86 -0.62 -1.92
CA VAL A 75 -1.25 -1.18 -3.24
C VAL A 75 -0.38 -0.55 -4.35
N ASP A 76 -0.11 -1.31 -5.41
CA ASP A 76 0.79 -0.99 -6.54
C ASP A 76 2.29 -1.00 -6.23
N HIS A 77 2.69 -1.41 -5.02
CA HIS A 77 4.09 -1.54 -4.65
C HIS A 77 4.45 -2.98 -4.32
N ASP A 78 5.61 -3.38 -4.83
CA ASP A 78 6.16 -4.72 -4.69
C ASP A 78 7.36 -4.67 -3.74
N ILE A 79 7.44 -5.66 -2.87
CA ILE A 79 8.58 -5.88 -1.99
C ILE A 79 9.35 -7.08 -2.52
N TYR A 80 10.66 -6.92 -2.75
CA TYR A 80 11.52 -7.97 -3.31
C TYR A 80 12.43 -8.56 -2.25
N PHE A 81 12.77 -9.84 -2.42
CA PHE A 81 13.60 -10.59 -1.49
C PHE A 81 14.77 -11.25 -2.23
N THR A 82 15.94 -11.23 -1.61
CA THR A 82 17.11 -11.99 -2.06
C THR A 82 17.76 -12.69 -0.88
N CYS A 83 18.59 -13.69 -1.15
CA CYS A 83 19.43 -14.33 -0.14
C CYS A 83 20.88 -13.89 -0.29
N ASN A 84 21.62 -13.94 0.81
CA ASN A 84 23.06 -13.73 0.83
C ASN A 84 23.77 -14.85 0.04
N PRO A 85 25.00 -14.63 -0.43
CA PRO A 85 25.78 -15.68 -1.09
C PRO A 85 25.90 -16.94 -0.21
N GLY A 86 25.59 -18.10 -0.79
CA GLY A 86 25.57 -19.40 -0.09
C GLY A 86 24.18 -19.87 0.28
N PHE A 87 23.16 -19.06 0.00
CA PHE A 87 21.77 -19.37 0.34
C PHE A 87 20.86 -19.29 -0.89
N GLN A 88 19.92 -20.22 -0.95
CA GLN A 88 18.87 -20.30 -1.95
C GLN A 88 17.57 -19.71 -1.40
N LEU A 89 16.92 -18.85 -2.19
CA LEU A 89 15.60 -18.33 -1.87
C LEU A 89 14.53 -19.40 -2.10
N ILE A 90 13.76 -19.71 -1.05
CA ILE A 90 12.63 -20.64 -1.09
C ILE A 90 11.34 -19.84 -0.89
N GLY A 91 10.45 -19.91 -1.87
CA GLY A 91 9.21 -19.14 -1.91
C GLY A 91 9.25 -18.04 -2.99
N PRO A 92 8.31 -17.08 -2.95
CA PRO A 92 8.23 -16.02 -3.95
C PRO A 92 9.36 -15.00 -3.78
N SER A 93 9.94 -14.54 -4.90
CA SER A 93 10.97 -13.49 -4.90
C SER A 93 10.42 -12.09 -4.72
N SER A 94 9.11 -11.92 -4.84
CA SER A 94 8.41 -10.67 -4.56
C SER A 94 7.05 -10.91 -3.92
N ARG A 95 6.58 -9.93 -3.15
CA ARG A 95 5.23 -9.89 -2.60
C ARG A 95 4.56 -8.58 -3.01
N VAL A 96 3.30 -8.66 -3.38
CA VAL A 96 2.48 -7.54 -3.85
C VAL A 96 1.38 -7.27 -2.83
N CYS A 97 1.18 -6.01 -2.47
CA CYS A 97 0.12 -5.63 -1.54
C CYS A 97 -1.24 -5.61 -2.27
N GLN A 98 -2.17 -6.45 -1.81
CA GLN A 98 -3.49 -6.60 -2.43
C GLN A 98 -4.49 -5.58 -1.88
N PRO A 99 -5.59 -5.29 -2.63
CA PRO A 99 -6.64 -4.37 -2.18
C PRO A 99 -7.36 -4.78 -0.88
N ASN A 100 -7.20 -6.02 -0.43
CA ASN A 100 -7.72 -6.51 0.85
C ASN A 100 -6.78 -6.25 2.04
N GLY A 101 -5.63 -5.61 1.82
CA GLY A 101 -4.63 -5.34 2.86
C GLY A 101 -3.73 -6.53 3.21
N SER A 102 -3.68 -7.56 2.36
CA SER A 102 -2.81 -8.73 2.53
C SER A 102 -1.77 -8.86 1.42
N TRP A 103 -0.65 -9.51 1.73
CA TRP A 103 0.41 -9.78 0.77
C TRP A 103 0.14 -11.04 -0.02
N THR A 104 0.52 -11.04 -1.30
CA THR A 104 0.53 -12.26 -2.12
C THR A 104 1.55 -13.28 -1.63
N GLY A 105 1.23 -14.56 -1.81
CA GLY A 105 2.14 -15.69 -1.58
C GLY A 105 2.55 -15.90 -0.12
N ASP A 106 3.33 -16.96 0.09
CA ASP A 106 3.88 -17.30 1.39
C ASP A 106 5.12 -16.46 1.73
N THR A 107 5.48 -16.41 3.02
CA THR A 107 6.70 -15.73 3.47
C THR A 107 7.94 -16.46 2.93
N PRO A 108 8.80 -15.79 2.14
CA PRO A 108 10.00 -16.42 1.63
C PRO A 108 11.05 -16.60 2.73
N HIS A 109 11.88 -17.62 2.60
CA HIS A 109 13.01 -17.86 3.50
C HIS A 109 14.24 -18.30 2.72
N CYS A 110 15.41 -18.07 3.30
CA CYS A 110 16.68 -18.50 2.74
C CYS A 110 17.09 -19.84 3.35
N ARG A 111 17.56 -20.74 2.50
CA ARG A 111 18.09 -22.05 2.90
C ARG A 111 19.51 -22.18 2.38
N ASP A 112 20.42 -22.61 3.25
CA ASP A 112 21.81 -22.87 2.90
C ASP A 112 21.91 -23.84 1.70
N ILE A 113 22.81 -23.51 0.77
CA ILE A 113 23.09 -24.33 -0.42
C ILE A 113 24.15 -25.34 -0.01
N SER A 114 23.74 -26.60 0.11
CA SER A 114 24.68 -27.72 0.26
C SER A 114 25.47 -27.90 -1.04
N GLU A 115 26.75 -27.54 -1.05
CA GLU A 115 27.64 -27.78 -2.18
C GLU A 115 27.92 -29.28 -2.37
N CYS A 116 27.84 -30.07 -1.30
CA CYS A 116 27.97 -31.52 -1.36
C CYS A 116 26.74 -32.24 -1.95
N SER A 117 25.59 -31.58 -2.09
CA SER A 117 24.37 -32.18 -2.65
C SER A 117 24.55 -32.76 -4.06
N SER A 118 25.45 -32.17 -4.85
CA SER A 118 25.80 -32.63 -6.20
C SER A 118 26.71 -33.86 -6.23
N HIS A 119 27.12 -34.37 -5.06
CA HIS A 119 28.11 -35.45 -4.90
C HIS A 119 29.38 -35.20 -5.72
N PRO A 120 30.08 -34.06 -5.51
CA PRO A 120 31.18 -33.65 -6.37
C PRO A 120 32.45 -34.50 -6.19
N CYS A 121 32.59 -35.20 -5.06
CA CYS A 121 33.75 -36.03 -4.76
C CYS A 121 33.62 -37.44 -5.37
N GLN A 122 34.55 -37.79 -6.25
CA GLN A 122 34.58 -39.06 -6.98
C GLN A 122 35.37 -40.13 -6.23
N ASN A 123 35.28 -41.37 -6.71
CA ASN A 123 36.11 -42.50 -6.28
C ASN A 123 36.14 -42.75 -4.76
N GLY A 124 35.02 -42.52 -4.07
CA GLY A 124 34.90 -42.70 -2.62
C GLY A 124 35.42 -41.53 -1.79
N GLY A 125 35.67 -40.37 -2.40
CA GLY A 125 36.01 -39.14 -1.68
C GLY A 125 34.89 -38.68 -0.74
N THR A 126 35.27 -38.22 0.46
CA THR A 126 34.32 -37.62 1.41
C THR A 126 34.17 -36.13 1.13
N CYS A 127 32.94 -35.67 0.93
CA CYS A 127 32.65 -34.25 0.73
C CYS A 127 32.46 -33.55 2.07
N LEU A 128 33.09 -32.39 2.21
CA LEU A 128 32.89 -31.46 3.32
C LEU A 128 32.25 -30.17 2.80
N GLU A 129 31.16 -29.74 3.43
CA GLU A 129 30.52 -28.45 3.19
C GLU A 129 31.45 -27.31 3.63
N GLY A 130 31.31 -26.16 2.99
CA GLY A 130 32.05 -24.96 3.30
C GLY A 130 31.32 -23.72 2.81
N ALA A 131 31.74 -22.53 3.23
CA ALA A 131 31.05 -21.30 2.84
C ALA A 131 31.22 -21.02 1.33
N ASN A 132 30.21 -21.31 0.51
CA ASN A 132 30.22 -21.18 -0.95
C ASN A 132 31.22 -22.11 -1.67
N GLN A 133 31.67 -23.19 -1.03
CA GLN A 133 32.61 -24.13 -1.62
C GLN A 133 32.58 -25.49 -0.92
N TYR A 134 32.83 -26.56 -1.67
CA TYR A 134 33.05 -27.89 -1.11
C TYR A 134 34.54 -28.23 -1.05
N LYS A 135 34.90 -29.15 -0.15
CA LYS A 135 36.23 -29.77 -0.12
C LYS A 135 36.11 -31.28 -0.13
N CYS A 136 36.83 -31.93 -1.05
CA CYS A 136 36.92 -33.38 -1.06
C CYS A 136 38.14 -33.86 -0.26
N ILE A 137 37.92 -34.83 0.62
CA ILE A 137 38.97 -35.65 1.22
C ILE A 137 39.10 -36.91 0.38
N CYS A 138 40.24 -37.07 -0.29
CA CYS A 138 40.47 -38.22 -1.16
C CYS A 138 40.96 -39.44 -0.38
N PRO A 139 40.45 -40.65 -0.72
CA PRO A 139 40.98 -41.88 -0.18
C PRO A 139 42.39 -42.16 -0.70
N GLN A 140 43.07 -43.13 -0.09
CA GLN A 140 44.41 -43.53 -0.52
C GLN A 140 44.41 -43.89 -2.01
N GLU A 141 45.48 -43.50 -2.70
CA GLU A 141 45.69 -43.67 -4.14
C GLU A 141 44.87 -42.73 -5.07
N TRP A 142 44.19 -41.70 -4.52
CA TRP A 142 43.45 -40.70 -5.31
C TRP A 142 43.85 -39.26 -4.97
N THR A 143 43.76 -38.37 -5.96
CA THR A 143 44.10 -36.94 -5.85
C THR A 143 43.25 -36.08 -6.79
N GLY A 144 43.40 -34.75 -6.67
CA GLY A 144 42.60 -33.74 -7.38
C GLY A 144 41.52 -33.11 -6.50
N SER A 145 40.93 -32.01 -6.99
CA SER A 145 39.89 -31.26 -6.26
C SER A 145 38.60 -32.06 -6.03
N SER A 146 38.32 -33.02 -6.90
CA SER A 146 37.18 -33.95 -6.81
C SER A 146 37.62 -35.41 -6.72
N CYS A 147 38.89 -35.69 -6.36
CA CYS A 147 39.45 -37.05 -6.28
C CYS A 147 39.36 -37.83 -7.60
N GLN A 148 39.48 -37.12 -8.72
CA GLN A 148 39.29 -37.68 -10.07
C GLN A 148 40.54 -38.37 -10.64
N TYR A 149 41.72 -38.15 -10.05
CA TYR A 149 42.98 -38.69 -10.56
C TYR A 149 43.50 -39.78 -9.63
N GLN A 150 43.82 -40.95 -10.18
CA GLN A 150 44.52 -41.99 -9.44
C GLN A 150 46.00 -41.61 -9.32
N THR A 151 46.56 -41.57 -8.11
CA THR A 151 48.00 -41.43 -7.93
C THR A 151 48.62 -42.76 -8.33
N GLN A 152 49.20 -42.83 -9.53
CA GLN A 152 49.85 -44.05 -9.98
C GLN A 152 51.02 -44.39 -9.06
N LYS A 153 51.11 -45.68 -8.71
CA LYS A 153 52.17 -46.27 -7.92
C LYS A 153 53.38 -46.57 -8.79
#